data_AF-A0A375YT15-F1
#
_entry.id   AF-A0A375YT15-F1
#
_cell.length_a   1.000
_cell.length_b   1.000
_cell.length_c   1.000
_cell.angle_alpha   90.00
_cell.angle_beta   90.00
_cell.angle_gamma   90.00
#
_symmetry.space_group_name_H-M   'P 1'
#
loop_
_entity.id
_entity.type
_entity.pdbx_description
1 polymer ?
#
loop_
_entity_poly.entity_id
_entity_poly.type
_entity_poly.pdbx_seq_one_letter_code
_entity_poly.pdbx_strand_id
1 'polypeptide(L)'
;MSVHADDVQVDLALPAGVAVASLLPSIADLLGVRDGHNDDRVAARYQLSRPGEAALDTSKTLAQHGIRDGSLLLFSKASTEIPLPSFHDPAEAVSISLAASARPPTKRTARLSSCLAAGWLSGIGALTVIRTVFPTNDGDQHGAVAGVVAAAGCIALVAAVIAERGFRDRLAGLTLGLQATGLMALAGLVAVPGSPGAPNALLASTAAAVTAVLVLHGVSSAATVFRTLACFAGFAALAALAVLVTGQPLSAIGGICVVISLALLEMSARLSVLLTGLSPKLSGDQGPKPCQGNAIRADSWLSSMTAAFAASAMLGGIGVALTAWRAGGSGVVGIVFATLTGALLLARARSHNDMARVLMLTAAGTVLVSASFAAVATACSDHVLWVVAAAVMLPAAPFGLQLLAPVVRLSPVGQRNARLLEYLGWAILVPLACWICGWYGAARAWRLP
;
A
#
# COMPACT_ATOMS: atom_id res chain seq x y z
N MET A 1 18.57 18.07 32.27
CA MET A 1 17.87 18.22 30.97
C MET A 1 18.80 17.66 29.90
N SER A 2 18.28 17.23 28.76
CA SER A 2 19.10 16.68 27.67
C SER A 2 19.09 17.63 26.48
N VAL A 3 20.27 18.12 26.09
CA VAL A 3 20.42 19.05 24.96
C VAL A 3 20.98 18.28 23.77
N HIS A 4 20.33 18.40 22.62
CA HIS A 4 20.79 17.81 21.35
C HIS A 4 21.23 18.91 20.39
N ALA A 5 22.42 18.75 19.81
CA ALA A 5 22.94 19.56 18.73
C ALA A 5 23.43 18.64 17.60
N ASP A 6 22.69 18.57 16.50
CA ASP A 6 22.91 17.69 15.34
C ASP A 6 23.24 16.23 15.69
N ASP A 7 24.52 15.91 15.93
CA ASP A 7 25.04 14.55 16.19
C ASP A 7 25.50 14.34 17.65
N VAL A 8 25.40 15.37 18.49
CA VAL A 8 25.88 15.35 19.88
C VAL A 8 24.73 15.51 20.86
N GLN A 9 24.60 14.56 21.78
CA GLN A 9 23.69 14.62 22.91
C GLN A 9 24.50 14.82 24.20
N VAL A 10 24.16 15.86 24.98
CA VAL A 10 24.75 16.10 26.30
C VAL A 10 23.66 16.34 27.33
N ASP A 11 23.77 15.65 28.46
CA ASP A 11 22.90 15.89 29.61
C ASP A 11 23.51 16.98 30.49
N LEU A 12 22.77 18.08 30.64
CA LEU A 12 23.21 19.28 31.31
C LEU A 12 22.28 19.61 32.49
N ALA A 13 22.90 19.98 33.61
CA ALA A 13 22.24 20.60 34.74
C ALA A 13 22.35 22.12 34.58
N LEU A 14 21.23 22.77 34.22
CA LEU A 14 21.18 24.21 33.94
C LEU A 14 20.39 24.93 35.04
N PRO A 15 20.83 26.11 35.50
CA PRO A 15 20.07 26.91 36.46
C PRO A 15 18.72 27.37 35.89
N ALA A 16 17.61 26.94 36.50
CA ALA A 16 16.27 27.23 36.00
C ALA A 16 15.84 28.71 36.11
N GLY A 17 16.45 29.46 37.04
CA GLY A 17 16.15 30.87 37.30
C GLY A 17 16.97 31.86 36.46
N VAL A 18 17.81 31.37 35.56
CA VAL A 18 18.70 32.19 34.73
C VAL A 18 18.10 32.34 33.33
N ALA A 19 18.26 33.52 32.72
CA ALA A 19 17.74 33.80 31.39
C ALA A 19 18.45 32.94 30.33
N VAL A 20 17.68 32.42 29.38
CA VAL A 20 18.18 31.52 28.33
C VAL A 20 19.35 32.14 27.56
N ALA A 21 19.33 33.45 27.29
CA ALA A 21 20.41 34.18 26.61
C ALA A 21 21.80 33.98 27.24
N SER A 22 21.86 33.92 28.58
CA SER A 22 23.13 33.80 29.31
C SER A 22 23.62 32.36 29.43
N LEU A 23 22.75 31.37 29.20
CA LEU A 23 23.10 29.95 29.21
C LEU A 23 23.61 29.48 27.84
N LEU A 24 23.21 30.14 26.75
CA LEU A 24 23.58 29.77 25.38
C LEU A 24 25.10 29.68 25.13
N PRO A 25 25.95 30.64 25.57
CA PRO A 25 27.39 30.54 25.33
C PRO A 25 28.02 29.35 26.06
N SER A 26 27.66 29.14 27.33
CA SER A 26 28.18 28.01 28.13
C SER A 26 27.76 26.66 27.56
N ILE A 27 26.54 26.57 27.01
CA ILE A 27 26.05 25.37 26.33
C ILE A 27 26.80 25.15 25.00
N ALA A 28 27.05 26.21 24.23
CA ALA A 28 27.81 26.14 22.98
C ALA A 28 29.26 25.65 23.21
N ASP A 29 29.90 26.16 24.26
CA ASP A 29 31.25 25.76 24.67
C ASP A 29 31.30 24.27 25.09
N LEU A 30 30.32 23.82 25.88
CA LEU A 30 30.22 22.41 26.31
C LEU A 30 29.93 21.46 25.16
N LEU A 31 29.19 21.90 24.14
CA LEU A 31 28.91 21.13 22.94
C LEU A 31 30.08 21.16 21.93
N GLY A 32 31.14 21.93 22.18
CA GLY A 32 32.30 22.03 21.30
C GLY A 32 32.00 22.68 19.95
N VAL A 33 30.90 23.43 19.84
CA VAL A 33 30.49 24.14 18.62
C VAL A 33 31.36 25.39 18.46
N ARG A 34 32.60 25.20 18.01
CA ARG A 34 33.55 26.28 17.69
C ARG A 34 33.35 26.71 16.24
N ASP A 35 32.48 27.70 16.02
CA ASP A 35 32.52 28.50 14.80
C ASP A 35 33.82 29.33 14.85
N GLY A 36 34.61 29.29 13.77
CA GLY A 36 35.94 29.89 13.71
C GLY A 36 35.98 31.37 14.12
N HIS A 37 36.88 31.68 15.06
CA HIS A 37 37.51 32.97 15.38
C HIS A 37 36.68 34.27 15.20
N ASN A 38 36.37 34.90 16.34
CA ASN A 38 35.88 36.28 16.54
C ASN A 38 34.45 36.59 16.06
N ASP A 39 33.47 36.45 16.94
CA ASP A 39 32.30 37.34 16.97
C ASP A 39 31.61 37.31 18.34
N ASP A 40 31.54 38.45 19.02
CA ASP A 40 30.94 38.69 20.35
C ASP A 40 29.41 38.48 20.42
N ARG A 41 28.82 37.68 19.51
CA ARG A 41 27.36 37.53 19.35
C ARG A 41 26.89 36.07 19.22
N VAL A 42 27.49 35.15 19.99
CA VAL A 42 27.05 33.74 20.09
C VAL A 42 25.57 33.64 20.48
N ALA A 43 25.08 34.50 21.39
CA ALA A 43 23.69 34.54 21.83
C ALA A 43 22.68 34.91 20.73
N ALA A 44 23.12 35.55 19.63
CA ALA A 44 22.27 35.90 18.50
C ALA A 44 22.26 34.82 17.39
N ARG A 45 23.20 33.87 17.45
CA ARG A 45 23.39 32.85 16.41
C ARG A 45 22.83 31.48 16.78
N TYR A 46 22.52 31.23 18.04
CA TYR A 46 21.99 29.95 18.49
C TYR A 46 20.70 30.14 19.28
N GLN A 47 19.77 29.21 19.11
CA GLN A 47 18.49 29.19 19.78
C GLN A 47 18.24 27.81 20.39
N LEU A 48 17.55 27.80 21.53
CA LEU A 48 17.05 26.58 22.14
C LEU A 48 15.57 26.45 21.81
N SER A 49 15.14 25.30 21.29
CA SER A 49 13.72 25.00 21.06
C SER A 49 13.37 23.65 21.67
N ARG A 50 12.08 23.43 21.93
CA ARG A 50 11.58 22.07 22.18
C ARG A 50 11.39 21.37 20.84
N PRO A 51 11.52 20.02 20.78
CA PRO A 51 11.30 19.28 19.54
C PRO A 51 9.92 19.59 18.94
N GLY A 52 9.90 20.19 17.75
CA GLY A 52 8.68 20.54 17.02
C GLY A 52 7.98 21.83 17.47
N GLU A 53 8.55 22.59 18.42
CA GLU A 53 8.03 23.89 18.86
C GLU A 53 8.91 25.05 18.38
N ALA A 54 8.40 26.27 18.52
CA ALA A 54 9.16 27.49 18.25
C ALA A 54 10.35 27.64 19.19
N ALA A 55 11.31 28.46 18.77
CA ALA A 55 12.46 28.84 19.61
C ALA A 55 11.99 29.49 20.91
N LEU A 56 12.65 29.13 22.02
CA LEU A 56 12.45 29.75 23.31
C LEU A 56 12.92 31.19 23.26
N ASP A 57 12.09 32.08 23.79
CA ASP A 57 12.44 33.48 24.00
C ASP A 57 13.67 33.57 24.93
N THR A 58 14.75 34.15 24.41
CA THR A 58 16.05 34.25 25.07
C THR A 58 16.04 35.17 26.28
N SER A 59 15.07 36.08 26.37
CA SER A 59 14.90 37.02 27.49
C SER A 59 14.28 36.39 28.75
N LYS A 60 13.64 35.22 28.60
CA LYS A 60 12.94 34.52 29.68
C LYS A 60 13.79 33.41 30.28
N THR A 61 13.45 33.01 31.51
CA THR A 61 14.12 31.90 32.20
C THR A 61 13.53 30.54 31.78
N LEU A 62 14.30 29.46 31.97
CA LEU A 62 13.81 28.09 31.70
C LEU A 62 12.56 27.75 32.55
N ALA A 63 12.50 28.25 33.78
CA ALA A 63 11.33 28.10 34.66
C ALA A 63 10.09 28.84 34.14
N GLN A 64 10.27 30.05 33.57
CA GLN A 64 9.17 30.82 32.98
C GLN A 64 8.61 30.17 31.70
N HIS A 65 9.45 29.44 30.96
CA HIS A 65 9.01 28.58 29.85
C HIS A 65 8.43 27.23 30.32
N GLY A 66 8.36 27.00 31.64
CA GLY A 66 7.81 25.78 32.22
C GLY A 66 8.60 24.52 31.88
N ILE A 67 9.91 24.65 31.61
CA ILE A 67 10.77 23.52 31.25
C ILE A 67 11.14 22.78 32.53
N ARG A 68 10.79 21.49 32.58
CA ARG A 68 11.01 20.62 33.75
C ARG A 68 12.29 19.80 33.60
N ASP A 69 12.77 19.27 34.71
CA ASP A 69 13.88 18.30 34.68
C ASP A 69 13.55 17.11 33.79
N GLY A 70 14.55 16.65 33.04
CA GLY A 70 14.40 15.61 32.03
C GLY A 70 13.83 16.07 30.68
N SER A 71 13.52 17.35 30.49
CA SER A 71 13.08 17.88 29.18
C SER A 71 14.21 17.82 28.15
N LEU A 72 13.84 17.45 26.91
CA LEU A 72 14.70 17.49 25.73
C LEU A 72 14.65 18.87 25.08
N LEU A 73 15.82 19.46 24.81
CA LEU A 73 15.97 20.73 24.12
C LEU A 73 16.86 20.56 22.89
N LEU A 74 16.46 21.15 21.77
CA LEU A 74 17.25 21.21 20.56
C LEU A 74 18.04 22.52 20.54
N PHE A 75 19.34 22.43 20.33
CA PHE A 75 20.22 23.57 20.13
C PHE A 75 20.48 23.71 18.63
N SER A 76 19.86 24.70 18.00
CA SER A 76 19.99 24.94 16.56
C SER A 76 20.51 26.34 16.28
N LYS A 77 21.13 26.53 15.12
CA LYS A 77 21.50 27.88 14.65
C LYS A 77 20.21 28.69 14.44
N ALA A 78 20.17 29.91 14.97
CA ALA A 78 19.08 30.83 14.72
C ALA A 78 19.01 31.09 13.23
N SER A 79 17.87 30.79 12.61
CA SER A 79 17.64 31.12 11.21
C SER A 79 17.65 32.64 11.09
N THR A 80 18.60 33.18 10.34
CA THR A 80 18.57 34.59 9.96
C THR A 80 17.26 34.83 9.21
N GLU A 81 16.34 35.56 9.83
CA GLU A 81 15.12 36.00 9.17
C GLU A 81 15.55 36.98 8.07
N ILE A 82 15.61 36.47 6.85
CA ILE A 82 15.90 37.29 5.68
C ILE A 82 14.76 38.32 5.59
N PRO A 83 15.04 39.63 5.63
CA PRO A 83 13.99 40.64 5.51
C PRO A 83 13.15 40.35 4.28
N LEU A 84 11.83 40.26 4.46
CA LEU A 84 10.91 40.08 3.35
C LEU A 84 11.17 41.20 2.32
N PRO A 85 11.37 40.88 1.04
CA PRO A 85 11.55 41.90 0.02
C PRO A 85 10.36 42.86 0.03
N SER A 86 10.62 44.15 0.20
CA SER A 86 9.59 45.19 0.10
C SER A 86 9.25 45.39 -1.37
N PHE A 87 8.10 44.87 -1.80
CA PHE A 87 7.62 45.06 -3.16
C PHE A 87 6.94 46.43 -3.29
N HIS A 88 7.31 47.20 -4.31
CA HIS A 88 6.74 48.53 -4.56
C HIS A 88 5.40 48.45 -5.33
N ASP A 89 5.13 47.31 -5.97
CA ASP A 89 3.89 47.04 -6.72
C ASP A 89 3.09 45.89 -6.07
N PRO A 90 1.81 46.11 -5.69
CA PRO A 90 0.96 45.06 -5.14
C PRO A 90 0.70 43.91 -6.14
N ALA A 91 0.72 44.16 -7.46
CA ALA A 91 0.54 43.11 -8.46
C ALA A 91 1.77 42.19 -8.55
N GLU A 92 2.97 42.75 -8.40
CA GLU A 92 4.22 41.98 -8.34
C GLU A 92 4.30 41.15 -7.05
N ALA A 93 3.91 41.72 -5.91
CA ALA A 93 3.82 41.00 -4.65
C ALA A 93 2.85 39.80 -4.71
N VAL A 94 1.69 39.98 -5.34
CA VAL A 94 0.70 38.90 -5.54
C VAL A 94 1.22 37.87 -6.54
N SER A 95 1.87 38.25 -7.62
CA SER A 95 2.40 37.29 -8.60
C SER A 95 3.54 36.44 -8.03
N ILE A 96 4.43 37.02 -7.22
CA ILE A 96 5.54 36.31 -6.58
C ILE A 96 5.06 35.44 -5.42
N SER A 97 4.11 35.91 -4.61
CA SER A 97 3.50 35.10 -3.55
C SER A 97 2.64 33.97 -4.11
N LEU A 98 1.93 34.20 -5.23
CA LEU A 98 1.22 33.18 -5.97
C LEU A 98 2.19 32.22 -6.67
N ALA A 99 3.34 32.67 -7.19
CA ALA A 99 4.37 31.81 -7.76
C ALA A 99 5.16 31.02 -6.69
N ALA A 100 5.32 31.57 -5.49
CA ALA A 100 5.91 30.88 -4.34
C ALA A 100 4.93 29.86 -3.71
N SER A 101 3.63 30.17 -3.73
CA SER A 101 2.56 29.27 -3.28
C SER A 101 2.19 28.23 -4.34
N ALA A 102 2.26 28.60 -5.62
CA ALA A 102 2.14 27.70 -6.75
C ALA A 102 3.40 26.86 -6.79
N ARG A 103 3.29 25.65 -6.22
CA ARG A 103 4.32 24.63 -6.42
C ARG A 103 4.54 24.50 -7.93
N PRO A 104 5.77 24.73 -8.46
CA PRO A 104 6.02 24.50 -9.87
C PRO A 104 5.54 23.09 -10.21
N PRO A 105 4.93 22.85 -11.38
CA PRO A 105 4.51 21.51 -11.77
C PRO A 105 5.74 20.62 -11.64
N THR A 106 5.78 19.84 -10.56
CA THR A 106 7.02 19.18 -10.20
C THR A 106 7.39 18.29 -11.39
N LYS A 107 8.68 18.17 -11.75
CA LYS A 107 9.11 17.19 -12.76
C LYS A 107 8.50 15.80 -12.48
N ARG A 108 8.20 15.52 -11.21
CA ARG A 108 7.43 14.38 -10.70
C ARG A 108 5.97 14.35 -11.17
N THR A 109 5.23 15.45 -11.18
CA THR A 109 3.83 15.50 -11.68
C THR A 109 3.75 15.24 -13.19
N ALA A 110 4.62 15.87 -13.99
CA ALA A 110 4.69 15.61 -15.44
C ALA A 110 5.19 14.18 -15.77
N ARG A 111 6.06 13.63 -14.92
CA ARG A 111 6.48 12.22 -15.00
C ARG A 111 5.36 11.26 -14.58
N LEU A 112 4.57 11.60 -13.57
CA LEU A 112 3.42 10.80 -13.16
C LEU A 112 2.34 10.79 -14.24
N SER A 113 2.04 11.91 -14.88
CA SER A 113 1.06 11.97 -15.97
C SER A 113 1.52 11.17 -17.20
N SER A 114 2.80 11.27 -17.57
CA SER A 114 3.35 10.44 -18.66
C SER A 114 3.41 8.94 -18.31
N CYS A 115 3.69 8.58 -17.06
CA CYS A 115 3.63 7.19 -16.60
C CYS A 115 2.20 6.65 -16.56
N LEU A 116 1.22 7.47 -16.15
CA LEU A 116 -0.20 7.13 -16.19
C LEU A 116 -0.68 6.99 -17.63
N ALA A 117 -0.26 7.87 -18.54
CA ALA A 117 -0.56 7.78 -19.96
C ALA A 117 0.05 6.53 -20.59
N ALA A 118 1.32 6.23 -20.31
CA ALA A 118 1.99 5.01 -20.78
C ALA A 118 1.32 3.74 -20.21
N GLY A 119 0.91 3.78 -18.94
CA GLY A 119 0.10 2.75 -18.30
C GLY A 119 -1.23 2.51 -19.02
N TRP A 120 -1.93 3.60 -19.32
CA TRP A 120 -3.18 3.59 -20.07
C TRP A 120 -3.02 3.02 -21.48
N LEU A 121 -2.04 3.51 -22.24
CA LEU A 121 -1.73 3.06 -23.60
C LEU A 121 -1.38 1.57 -23.64
N SER A 122 -0.58 1.10 -22.69
CA SER A 122 -0.26 -0.34 -22.57
C SER A 122 -1.47 -1.17 -22.18
N GLY A 123 -2.32 -0.67 -21.27
CA GLY A 123 -3.59 -1.32 -20.93
C GLY A 123 -4.54 -1.44 -22.11
N ILE A 124 -4.64 -0.38 -22.93
CA ILE A 124 -5.39 -0.41 -24.19
C ILE A 124 -4.77 -1.42 -25.17
N GLY A 125 -3.44 -1.40 -25.34
CA GLY A 125 -2.71 -2.35 -26.18
C GLY A 125 -2.96 -3.81 -25.78
N ALA A 126 -2.89 -4.10 -24.48
CA ALA A 126 -3.21 -5.39 -23.91
C ALA A 126 -4.65 -5.83 -24.22
N LEU A 127 -5.61 -4.93 -24.03
CA LEU A 127 -7.02 -5.20 -24.31
C LEU A 127 -7.25 -5.46 -25.80
N THR A 128 -6.58 -4.70 -26.68
CA THR A 128 -6.66 -4.93 -28.12
C THR A 128 -6.10 -6.29 -28.51
N VAL A 129 -4.95 -6.70 -27.98
CA VAL A 129 -4.35 -8.01 -28.25
C VAL A 129 -5.27 -9.15 -27.77
N ILE A 130 -5.80 -9.06 -26.56
CA ILE A 130 -6.78 -10.04 -26.04
C ILE A 130 -7.99 -10.10 -26.97
N ARG A 131 -8.53 -8.96 -27.40
CA ARG A 131 -9.69 -8.92 -28.31
C ARG A 131 -9.41 -9.45 -29.71
N THR A 132 -8.19 -9.33 -30.22
CA THR A 132 -7.85 -9.76 -31.58
C THR A 132 -7.42 -11.21 -31.66
N VAL A 133 -6.78 -11.74 -30.62
CA VAL A 133 -6.21 -13.10 -30.63
C VAL A 133 -7.22 -14.18 -30.27
N PHE A 134 -8.04 -13.97 -29.23
CA PHE A 134 -8.99 -15.01 -28.81
C PHE A 134 -10.11 -15.37 -29.81
N PRO A 135 -10.58 -14.48 -30.72
CA PRO A 135 -11.57 -14.86 -31.73
C PRO A 135 -10.97 -15.47 -33.01
N THR A 136 -9.67 -15.32 -33.29
CA THR A 136 -9.04 -15.88 -34.49
C THR A 136 -8.42 -17.25 -34.18
N ASN A 137 -8.91 -18.32 -34.81
CA ASN A 137 -8.51 -19.70 -34.50
C ASN A 137 -7.17 -20.13 -35.15
N ASP A 138 -6.37 -19.17 -35.63
CA ASP A 138 -5.12 -19.45 -36.36
C ASP A 138 -3.96 -19.66 -35.37
N GLY A 139 -3.53 -20.91 -35.21
CA GLY A 139 -2.44 -21.30 -34.29
C GLY A 139 -1.11 -20.60 -34.55
N ASP A 140 -0.79 -20.30 -35.82
CA ASP A 140 0.47 -19.64 -36.19
C ASP A 140 0.53 -18.16 -35.76
N GLN A 141 -0.61 -17.47 -35.70
CA GLN A 141 -0.68 -16.08 -35.26
C GLN A 141 -0.51 -15.94 -33.75
N HIS A 142 -0.96 -16.94 -32.97
CA HIS A 142 -0.80 -16.96 -31.51
C HIS A 142 0.67 -16.96 -31.08
N GLY A 143 1.49 -17.80 -31.72
CA GLY A 143 2.92 -17.89 -31.42
C GLY A 143 3.68 -16.63 -31.80
N ALA A 144 3.40 -16.05 -32.97
CA ALA A 144 4.03 -14.81 -33.42
C ALA A 144 3.68 -13.62 -32.51
N VAL A 145 2.40 -13.46 -32.15
CA VAL A 145 1.95 -12.39 -31.26
C VAL A 145 2.53 -12.57 -29.84
N ALA A 146 2.52 -13.79 -29.30
CA ALA A 146 3.14 -14.09 -28.00
C ALA A 146 4.64 -13.74 -28.01
N GLY A 147 5.35 -14.08 -29.09
CA GLY A 147 6.76 -13.77 -29.26
C GLY A 147 7.05 -12.27 -29.28
N VAL A 148 6.26 -11.49 -30.02
CA VAL A 148 6.40 -10.02 -30.09
C VAL A 148 6.12 -9.38 -28.73
N VAL A 149 5.06 -9.81 -28.05
CA VAL A 149 4.71 -9.28 -26.72
C VAL A 149 5.77 -9.66 -25.67
N ALA A 150 6.30 -10.88 -25.73
CA ALA A 150 7.40 -11.33 -24.86
C ALA A 150 8.68 -10.52 -25.11
N ALA A 151 9.03 -10.26 -26.39
CA ALA A 151 10.17 -9.44 -26.75
C ALA A 151 10.03 -8.00 -26.22
N ALA A 152 8.84 -7.40 -26.38
CA ALA A 152 8.54 -6.09 -25.81
C ALA A 152 8.66 -6.08 -24.27
N GLY A 153 8.20 -7.14 -23.60
CA GLY A 153 8.35 -7.32 -22.16
C GLY A 153 9.82 -7.42 -21.72
N CYS A 154 10.65 -8.18 -22.45
CA CYS A 154 12.09 -8.28 -22.20
C CYS A 154 12.80 -6.93 -22.40
N ILE A 155 12.48 -6.19 -23.45
CA ILE A 155 13.03 -4.85 -23.71
C ILE A 155 12.65 -3.91 -22.56
N ALA A 156 11.37 -3.91 -22.13
CA ALA A 156 10.91 -3.11 -21.00
C ALA A 156 11.62 -3.49 -19.69
N LEU A 157 11.89 -4.76 -19.45
CA LEU A 157 12.64 -5.24 -18.28
C LEU A 157 14.06 -4.68 -18.26
N VAL A 158 14.78 -4.79 -19.38
CA VAL A 158 16.15 -4.26 -19.50
C VAL A 158 16.14 -2.74 -19.34
N ALA A 159 15.18 -2.05 -19.96
CA ALA A 159 15.02 -0.61 -19.82
C ALA A 159 14.75 -0.19 -18.37
N ALA A 160 13.96 -0.96 -17.62
CA ALA A 160 13.70 -0.71 -16.19
C ALA A 160 14.99 -0.77 -15.36
N VAL A 161 15.81 -1.80 -15.59
CA VAL A 161 17.09 -1.98 -14.89
C VAL A 161 18.08 -0.87 -15.26
N ILE A 162 18.16 -0.48 -16.53
CA ILE A 162 19.03 0.61 -17.00
C ILE A 162 18.55 1.96 -16.45
N ALA A 163 17.23 2.22 -16.43
CA ALA A 163 16.66 3.46 -15.89
C ALA A 163 17.01 3.65 -14.41
N GLU A 164 16.91 2.59 -13.60
CA GLU A 164 17.28 2.69 -12.18
C GLU A 164 18.80 2.73 -11.98
N ARG A 165 19.56 1.83 -12.62
CA ARG A 165 21.01 1.73 -12.36
C ARG A 165 21.82 2.84 -13.03
N GLY A 166 21.45 3.21 -14.26
CA GLY A 166 22.14 4.24 -15.06
C GLY A 166 21.70 5.66 -14.71
N PHE A 167 20.39 5.92 -14.69
CA PHE A 167 19.85 7.28 -14.50
C PHE A 167 19.45 7.59 -13.06
N ARG A 168 19.50 6.62 -12.14
CA ARG A 168 19.03 6.74 -10.75
C ARG A 168 17.57 7.22 -10.66
N ASP A 169 16.77 6.99 -11.70
CA ASP A 169 15.37 7.38 -11.74
C ASP A 169 14.48 6.23 -11.26
N ARG A 170 14.07 6.32 -9.99
CA ARG A 170 13.22 5.35 -9.31
C ARG A 170 11.84 5.23 -9.95
N LEU A 171 11.28 6.33 -10.46
CA LEU A 171 9.93 6.32 -11.02
C LEU A 171 9.90 5.63 -12.38
N ALA A 172 10.89 5.90 -13.23
CA ALA A 172 11.04 5.22 -14.51
C ALA A 172 11.31 3.72 -14.35
N GLY A 173 12.17 3.33 -13.39
CA GLY A 173 12.41 1.92 -13.06
C GLY A 173 11.14 1.20 -12.60
N LEU A 174 10.35 1.83 -11.72
CA LEU A 174 9.08 1.28 -11.25
C LEU A 174 8.07 1.11 -12.39
N THR A 175 7.88 2.13 -13.22
CA THR A 175 6.84 2.10 -14.25
C THR A 175 7.20 1.14 -15.37
N LEU A 176 8.44 1.14 -15.84
CA LEU A 176 8.93 0.17 -16.83
C LEU A 176 8.92 -1.25 -16.28
N GLY A 177 9.22 -1.46 -15.00
CA GLY A 177 9.15 -2.79 -14.39
C GLY A 177 7.70 -3.30 -14.28
N LEU A 178 6.73 -2.43 -13.96
CA LEU A 178 5.30 -2.79 -13.99
C LEU A 178 4.84 -3.11 -15.43
N GLN A 179 5.29 -2.33 -16.41
CA GLN A 179 5.03 -2.58 -17.83
C GLN A 179 5.61 -3.93 -18.28
N ALA A 180 6.86 -4.21 -17.94
CA ALA A 180 7.51 -5.49 -18.25
C ALA A 180 6.75 -6.67 -17.65
N THR A 181 6.31 -6.54 -16.40
CA THR A 181 5.55 -7.61 -15.73
C THR A 181 4.18 -7.82 -16.39
N GLY A 182 3.48 -6.74 -16.75
CA GLY A 182 2.21 -6.81 -17.47
C GLY A 182 2.34 -7.44 -18.87
N LEU A 183 3.35 -7.01 -19.63
CA LEU A 183 3.63 -7.56 -20.96
C LEU A 183 4.02 -9.04 -20.88
N MET A 184 4.82 -9.45 -19.90
CA MET A 184 5.18 -10.86 -19.75
C MET A 184 3.96 -11.71 -19.34
N ALA A 185 3.07 -11.18 -18.50
CA ALA A 185 1.82 -11.85 -18.17
C ALA A 185 0.94 -12.05 -19.42
N LEU A 186 0.85 -11.02 -20.27
CA LEU A 186 0.09 -11.07 -21.53
C LEU A 186 0.71 -12.06 -22.53
N ALA A 187 2.03 -12.06 -22.65
CA ALA A 187 2.75 -13.04 -23.46
C ALA A 187 2.43 -14.46 -23.00
N GLY A 188 2.45 -14.70 -21.68
CA GLY A 188 2.09 -16.01 -21.14
C GLY A 188 0.63 -16.40 -21.35
N LEU A 189 -0.27 -15.42 -21.32
CA LEU A 189 -1.70 -15.63 -21.56
C LEU A 189 -2.00 -16.02 -23.02
N VAL A 190 -1.25 -15.45 -23.98
CA VAL A 190 -1.42 -15.66 -25.43
C VAL A 190 -0.59 -16.84 -25.95
N ALA A 191 0.48 -17.24 -25.25
CA ALA A 191 1.34 -18.35 -25.66
C ALA A 191 0.63 -19.71 -25.69
N VAL A 192 -0.44 -19.88 -24.92
CA VAL A 192 -1.24 -21.11 -24.92
C VAL A 192 -2.38 -20.97 -25.93
N PRO A 193 -2.40 -21.76 -27.01
CA PRO A 193 -3.48 -21.72 -27.99
C PRO A 193 -4.78 -22.28 -27.40
N GLY A 194 -5.91 -21.65 -27.72
CA GLY A 194 -7.24 -22.09 -27.32
C GLY A 194 -8.06 -21.04 -26.57
N SER A 195 -9.24 -21.45 -26.07
CA SER A 195 -10.12 -20.56 -25.33
C SER A 195 -9.50 -20.13 -23.99
N PRO A 196 -9.81 -18.91 -23.50
CA PRO A 196 -9.23 -18.42 -22.25
C PRO A 196 -9.68 -19.30 -21.08
N GLY A 197 -8.72 -19.96 -20.44
CA GLY A 197 -8.96 -20.90 -19.34
C GLY A 197 -7.84 -20.96 -18.32
N ALA A 198 -7.91 -21.94 -17.42
CA ALA A 198 -6.91 -22.21 -16.40
C ALA A 198 -5.46 -22.30 -16.90
N PRO A 199 -5.13 -22.99 -18.02
CA PRO A 199 -3.75 -23.09 -18.47
C PRO A 199 -3.17 -21.74 -18.90
N ASN A 200 -3.95 -20.89 -19.56
CA ASN A 200 -3.53 -19.54 -19.97
C ASN A 200 -3.30 -18.66 -18.73
N ALA A 201 -4.17 -18.76 -17.72
CA ALA A 201 -4.02 -18.05 -16.46
C ALA A 201 -2.80 -18.52 -15.66
N LEU A 202 -2.49 -19.82 -15.68
CA LEU A 202 -1.31 -20.40 -15.03
C LEU A 202 -0.02 -19.87 -15.67
N LEU A 203 0.06 -19.89 -17.01
CA LEU A 203 1.26 -19.45 -17.71
C LEU A 203 1.43 -17.92 -17.61
N ALA A 204 0.35 -17.15 -17.67
CA ALA A 204 0.37 -15.70 -17.42
C ALA A 204 0.86 -15.34 -16.01
N SER A 205 0.32 -16.00 -14.98
CA SER A 205 0.66 -15.71 -13.58
C SER A 205 2.07 -16.16 -13.21
N THR A 206 2.53 -17.31 -13.70
CA THR A 206 3.93 -17.75 -13.52
C THR A 206 4.91 -16.82 -14.21
N ALA A 207 4.63 -16.40 -15.45
CA ALA A 207 5.47 -15.46 -16.17
C ALA A 207 5.52 -14.09 -15.47
N ALA A 208 4.39 -13.59 -14.96
CA ALA A 208 4.33 -12.38 -14.14
C ALA A 208 5.16 -12.52 -12.84
N ALA A 209 5.06 -13.67 -12.15
CA ALA A 209 5.81 -13.91 -10.92
C ALA A 209 7.33 -13.93 -11.17
N VAL A 210 7.77 -14.62 -12.23
CA VAL A 210 9.19 -14.69 -12.62
C VAL A 210 9.72 -13.29 -12.97
N THR A 211 8.99 -12.52 -13.78
CA THR A 211 9.40 -11.16 -14.13
C THR A 211 9.43 -10.24 -12.92
N ALA A 212 8.45 -10.29 -12.02
CA ALA A 212 8.46 -9.50 -10.79
C ALA A 212 9.68 -9.84 -9.92
N VAL A 213 10.05 -11.12 -9.81
CA VAL A 213 11.28 -11.55 -9.12
C VAL A 213 12.53 -11.05 -9.83
N LEU A 214 12.60 -11.10 -11.16
CA LEU A 214 13.75 -10.56 -11.91
C LEU A 214 13.90 -9.05 -11.70
N VAL A 215 12.79 -8.30 -11.72
CA VAL A 215 12.80 -6.86 -11.43
C VAL A 215 13.27 -6.61 -10.00
N LEU A 216 12.84 -7.40 -9.00
CA LEU A 216 13.33 -7.28 -7.61
C LEU A 216 14.85 -7.36 -7.48
N HIS A 217 15.51 -8.17 -8.31
CA HIS A 217 16.97 -8.30 -8.30
C HIS A 217 17.67 -7.14 -9.04
N GLY A 218 16.98 -6.50 -9.99
CA GLY A 218 17.50 -5.40 -10.79
C GLY A 218 17.26 -4.00 -10.20
N VAL A 219 16.11 -3.82 -9.53
CA VAL A 219 15.46 -2.56 -9.14
C VAL A 219 15.19 -2.59 -7.63
N SER A 220 16.08 -1.96 -6.87
CA SER A 220 16.03 -1.90 -5.40
C SER A 220 15.00 -0.90 -4.87
N SER A 221 14.71 0.15 -5.66
CA SER A 221 13.94 1.30 -5.21
C SER A 221 12.45 1.02 -4.97
N ALA A 222 11.92 -0.02 -5.62
CA ALA A 222 10.51 -0.41 -5.58
C ALA A 222 10.32 -1.85 -5.07
N ALA A 223 11.22 -2.33 -4.20
CA ALA A 223 11.21 -3.71 -3.74
C ALA A 223 9.89 -4.14 -3.09
N THR A 224 9.19 -3.24 -2.38
CA THR A 224 7.89 -3.57 -1.80
C THR A 224 6.85 -3.90 -2.87
N VAL A 225 6.79 -3.11 -3.96
CA VAL A 225 5.79 -3.26 -5.03
C VAL A 225 6.04 -4.51 -5.87
N PHE A 226 7.30 -4.80 -6.22
CA PHE A 226 7.57 -6.03 -6.98
C PHE A 226 7.44 -7.27 -6.11
N ARG A 227 7.62 -7.16 -4.78
CA ARG A 227 7.39 -8.26 -3.84
C ARG A 227 5.90 -8.54 -3.64
N THR A 228 5.06 -7.50 -3.55
CA THR A 228 3.60 -7.68 -3.55
C THR A 228 3.17 -8.39 -4.82
N LEU A 229 3.66 -7.93 -5.97
CA LEU A 229 3.30 -8.45 -7.27
C LEU A 229 3.76 -9.90 -7.46
N ALA A 230 4.98 -10.24 -7.04
CA ALA A 230 5.49 -11.61 -7.08
C ALA A 230 4.69 -12.56 -6.18
N CYS A 231 4.36 -12.14 -4.95
CA CYS A 231 3.57 -12.95 -4.02
C CYS A 231 2.14 -13.16 -4.54
N PHE A 232 1.52 -12.09 -5.03
CA PHE A 232 0.19 -12.13 -5.63
C PHE A 232 0.16 -13.05 -6.87
N ALA A 233 1.10 -12.88 -7.80
CA ALA A 233 1.19 -13.69 -9.01
C ALA A 233 1.50 -15.16 -8.70
N GLY A 234 2.36 -15.44 -7.71
CA GLY A 234 2.61 -16.79 -7.23
C GLY A 234 1.37 -17.46 -6.65
N PHE A 235 0.57 -16.73 -5.87
CA PHE A 235 -0.70 -17.25 -5.35
C PHE A 235 -1.73 -17.48 -6.46
N ALA A 236 -1.81 -16.58 -7.45
CA ALA A 236 -2.64 -16.77 -8.63
C ALA A 236 -2.21 -17.99 -9.47
N ALA A 237 -0.92 -18.25 -9.59
CA ALA A 237 -0.39 -19.45 -10.25
C ALA A 237 -0.79 -20.73 -9.51
N LEU A 238 -0.65 -20.76 -8.18
CA LEU A 238 -1.10 -21.89 -7.37
C LEU A 238 -2.60 -22.14 -7.50
N ALA A 239 -3.40 -21.07 -7.52
CA ALA A 239 -4.83 -21.16 -7.76
C ALA A 239 -5.15 -21.74 -9.15
N ALA A 240 -4.52 -21.23 -10.21
CA ALA A 240 -4.71 -21.72 -11.58
C ALA A 240 -4.28 -23.18 -11.75
N LEU A 241 -3.19 -23.59 -11.09
CA LEU A 241 -2.75 -24.98 -11.04
C LEU A 241 -3.79 -25.85 -10.33
N ALA A 242 -4.34 -25.40 -9.21
CA ALA A 242 -5.41 -26.12 -8.52
C ALA A 242 -6.66 -26.29 -9.41
N VAL A 243 -7.02 -25.29 -10.22
CA VAL A 243 -8.10 -25.43 -11.22
C VAL A 243 -7.78 -26.55 -12.21
N LEU A 244 -6.56 -26.56 -12.74
CA LEU A 244 -6.14 -27.51 -13.76
C LEU A 244 -6.13 -28.95 -13.23
N VAL A 245 -5.69 -29.15 -11.98
CA VAL A 245 -5.59 -30.48 -11.36
C VAL A 245 -6.96 -30.99 -10.88
N THR A 246 -7.82 -30.12 -10.35
CA THR A 246 -9.08 -30.54 -9.72
C THR A 246 -10.29 -30.52 -10.65
N GLY A 247 -10.23 -29.77 -11.76
CA GLY A 247 -11.37 -29.61 -12.68
C GLY A 247 -12.61 -28.96 -12.05
N GLN A 248 -12.48 -28.36 -10.86
CA GLN A 248 -13.59 -27.79 -10.11
C GLN A 248 -14.08 -26.46 -10.72
N PRO A 249 -15.36 -26.08 -10.50
CA PRO A 249 -15.90 -24.84 -11.02
C PRO A 249 -15.16 -23.62 -10.44
N LEU A 250 -15.06 -22.57 -11.25
CA LEU A 250 -14.31 -21.35 -10.93
C LEU A 250 -14.79 -20.66 -9.62
N SER A 251 -16.07 -20.85 -9.26
CA SER A 251 -16.67 -20.35 -8.02
C SER A 251 -16.09 -21.02 -6.77
N ALA A 252 -15.93 -22.35 -6.79
CA ALA A 252 -15.38 -23.11 -5.66
C ALA A 252 -13.93 -22.68 -5.37
N ILE A 253 -13.14 -22.52 -6.42
CA ILE A 253 -11.73 -22.16 -6.31
C ILE A 253 -11.59 -20.69 -5.88
N GLY A 254 -12.42 -19.79 -6.42
CA GLY A 254 -12.48 -18.41 -5.96
C GLY A 254 -12.80 -18.32 -4.45
N GLY A 255 -13.76 -19.11 -3.96
CA GLY A 255 -14.10 -19.20 -2.55
C GLY A 255 -12.94 -19.71 -1.67
N ILE A 256 -12.29 -20.79 -2.08
CA ILE A 256 -11.11 -21.34 -1.39
C ILE A 256 -9.96 -20.32 -1.37
N CYS A 257 -9.68 -19.67 -2.50
CA CYS A 257 -8.66 -18.63 -2.60
C CYS A 257 -8.93 -17.46 -1.66
N VAL A 258 -10.19 -17.01 -1.52
CA VAL A 258 -10.56 -15.96 -0.57
C VAL A 258 -10.28 -16.39 0.85
N VAL A 259 -10.73 -17.58 1.26
CA VAL A 259 -10.53 -18.09 2.63
C VAL A 259 -9.04 -18.23 2.94
N ILE A 260 -8.27 -18.80 2.02
CA ILE A 260 -6.81 -18.95 2.18
C ILE A 260 -6.15 -17.58 2.25
N SER A 261 -6.48 -16.64 1.34
CA SER A 261 -5.90 -15.30 1.33
C SER A 261 -6.16 -14.54 2.62
N LEU A 262 -7.39 -14.63 3.13
CA LEU A 262 -7.75 -14.02 4.40
C LEU A 262 -7.00 -14.70 5.56
N ALA A 263 -6.90 -16.03 5.60
CA ALA A 263 -6.12 -16.73 6.63
C ALA A 263 -4.62 -16.34 6.59
N LEU A 264 -4.05 -16.17 5.41
CA LEU A 264 -2.69 -15.66 5.24
C LEU A 264 -2.56 -14.18 5.64
N LEU A 265 -3.62 -13.38 5.46
CA LEU A 265 -3.69 -12.01 5.97
C LEU A 265 -3.56 -11.99 7.50
N GLU A 266 -4.23 -12.91 8.23
CA GLU A 266 -4.09 -13.07 9.69
C GLU A 266 -2.68 -13.44 10.11
N MET A 267 -2.08 -14.36 9.35
CA MET A 267 -0.77 -14.91 9.66
C MET A 267 0.38 -14.01 9.18
N SER A 268 0.09 -12.98 8.38
CA SER A 268 1.09 -12.10 7.74
C SER A 268 2.03 -11.45 8.77
N ALA A 269 1.51 -11.00 9.91
CA ALA A 269 2.33 -10.42 10.99
C ALA A 269 3.31 -11.44 11.57
N ARG A 270 2.86 -12.68 11.80
CA ARG A 270 3.70 -13.77 12.32
C ARG A 270 4.74 -14.21 11.30
N LEU A 271 4.34 -14.33 10.03
CA LEU A 271 5.22 -14.64 8.91
C LEU A 271 6.30 -13.58 8.75
N SER A 272 5.97 -12.29 8.84
CA SER A 272 6.95 -11.22 8.75
C SER A 272 7.97 -11.26 9.89
N VAL A 273 7.53 -11.48 11.13
CA VAL A 273 8.42 -11.63 12.30
C VAL A 273 9.34 -12.85 12.16
N LEU A 274 8.80 -13.96 11.66
CA LEU A 274 9.56 -15.20 11.45
C LEU A 274 10.59 -15.05 10.32
N LEU A 275 10.20 -14.46 9.18
CA LEU A 275 11.07 -14.25 8.01
C LEU A 275 12.18 -13.24 8.25
N THR A 276 11.98 -12.30 9.19
CA THR A 276 12.99 -11.29 9.55
C THR A 276 13.81 -11.64 10.79
N GLY A 277 13.60 -12.83 11.36
CA GLY A 277 14.34 -13.30 12.52
C GLY A 277 14.09 -12.47 13.79
N LEU A 278 12.99 -11.72 13.84
CA LEU A 278 12.55 -10.96 15.02
C LEU A 278 11.83 -11.83 16.04
N SER A 279 11.80 -13.16 15.83
CA SER A 279 11.16 -14.09 16.75
C SER A 279 11.81 -14.03 18.13
N PRO A 280 11.04 -13.88 19.21
CA PRO A 280 11.57 -13.79 20.56
C PRO A 280 12.25 -15.11 20.92
N LYS A 281 13.58 -15.11 20.98
CA LYS A 281 14.35 -16.25 21.49
C LYS A 281 14.12 -16.35 23.00
N LEU A 282 13.32 -17.34 23.42
CA LEU A 282 13.28 -17.76 24.82
C LEU A 282 14.62 -18.44 25.13
N SER A 283 15.29 -17.98 26.19
CA SER A 283 16.54 -18.47 26.81
C SER A 283 17.72 -17.54 26.58
N GLY A 284 18.01 -16.73 27.61
CA GLY A 284 19.34 -16.34 28.14
C GLY A 284 20.44 -15.77 27.24
N ASP A 285 20.32 -15.83 25.93
CA ASP A 285 21.37 -15.48 25.00
C ASP A 285 21.20 -14.01 24.63
N GLN A 286 22.13 -13.16 25.09
CA GLN A 286 22.23 -11.76 24.71
C GLN A 286 22.67 -11.67 23.23
N GLY A 287 21.83 -12.17 22.32
CA GLY A 287 21.98 -11.94 20.91
C GLY A 287 21.92 -10.42 20.61
N PRO A 288 22.57 -9.96 19.54
CA PRO A 288 22.60 -8.54 19.19
C PRO A 288 21.19 -7.97 19.16
N LYS A 289 20.99 -6.82 19.81
CA LYS A 289 19.71 -6.09 19.85
C LYS A 289 19.12 -6.02 18.44
N PRO A 290 17.81 -6.24 18.24
CA PRO A 290 17.21 -6.16 16.91
C PRO A 290 17.53 -4.79 16.30
N CYS A 291 18.45 -4.78 15.33
CA CYS A 291 18.88 -3.56 14.66
C CYS A 291 17.65 -2.93 13.98
N GLN A 292 17.54 -1.60 14.02
CA GLN A 292 16.48 -0.82 13.39
C GLN A 292 16.19 -1.25 11.93
N GLY A 293 17.22 -1.72 11.21
CA GLY A 293 17.10 -2.28 9.86
C GLY A 293 16.23 -3.55 9.75
N ASN A 294 16.21 -4.43 10.75
CA ASN A 294 15.38 -5.64 10.74
C ASN A 294 13.90 -5.29 10.94
N ALA A 295 13.59 -4.32 11.79
CA ALA A 295 12.24 -3.81 11.99
C ALA A 295 11.69 -3.14 10.70
N ILE A 296 12.50 -2.32 10.03
CA ILE A 296 12.12 -1.70 8.74
C ILE A 296 11.89 -2.77 7.67
N ARG A 297 12.75 -3.81 7.61
CA ARG A 297 12.55 -4.94 6.68
C ARG A 297 11.28 -5.71 6.99
N ALA A 298 10.98 -5.98 8.26
CA ALA A 298 9.76 -6.67 8.68
C ALA A 298 8.51 -5.88 8.30
N ASP A 299 8.54 -4.57 8.50
CA ASP A 299 7.45 -3.71 8.11
C ASP A 299 7.20 -3.73 6.58
N SER A 300 8.27 -3.68 5.78
CA SER A 300 8.17 -3.80 4.31
C SER A 300 7.61 -5.16 3.87
N TRP A 301 8.00 -6.26 4.54
CA TRP A 301 7.48 -7.60 4.27
C TRP A 301 6.00 -7.71 4.60
N LEU A 302 5.61 -7.19 5.76
CA LEU A 302 4.22 -7.18 6.21
C LEU A 302 3.34 -6.36 5.26
N SER A 303 3.79 -5.16 4.86
CA SER A 303 3.12 -4.33 3.86
C SER A 303 2.97 -5.08 2.53
N SER A 304 4.02 -5.80 2.11
CA SER A 304 3.96 -6.54 0.85
C SER A 304 3.01 -7.74 0.86
N MET A 305 3.00 -8.50 1.96
CA MET A 305 2.11 -9.65 2.14
C MET A 305 0.66 -9.21 2.27
N THR A 306 0.39 -8.18 3.09
CA THR A 306 -0.96 -7.67 3.29
C THR A 306 -1.59 -7.18 2.00
N ALA A 307 -0.85 -6.44 1.18
CA ALA A 307 -1.35 -5.98 -0.11
C ALA A 307 -1.53 -7.13 -1.11
N ALA A 308 -0.63 -8.11 -1.15
CA ALA A 308 -0.76 -9.28 -2.02
C ALA A 308 -1.99 -10.13 -1.67
N PHE A 309 -2.18 -10.44 -0.39
CA PHE A 309 -3.33 -11.23 0.07
C PHE A 309 -4.65 -10.48 -0.04
N ALA A 310 -4.67 -9.16 0.21
CA ALA A 310 -5.85 -8.33 -0.03
C ALA A 310 -6.24 -8.30 -1.51
N ALA A 311 -5.28 -8.13 -2.42
CA ALA A 311 -5.53 -8.17 -3.86
C ALA A 311 -6.01 -9.55 -4.33
N SER A 312 -5.46 -10.63 -3.75
CA SER A 312 -5.90 -11.99 -4.06
C SER A 312 -7.31 -12.29 -3.55
N ALA A 313 -7.63 -11.91 -2.32
CA ALA A 313 -8.99 -12.01 -1.79
C ALA A 313 -9.99 -11.20 -2.62
N MET A 314 -9.61 -9.99 -3.04
CA MET A 314 -10.42 -9.16 -3.91
C MET A 314 -10.71 -9.85 -5.26
N LEU A 315 -9.70 -10.38 -5.94
CA LEU A 315 -9.89 -11.04 -7.24
C LEU A 315 -10.66 -12.36 -7.12
N GLY A 316 -10.40 -13.15 -6.08
CA GLY A 316 -11.18 -14.34 -5.78
C GLY A 316 -12.65 -14.01 -5.53
N GLY A 317 -12.93 -12.96 -4.75
CA GLY A 317 -14.29 -12.48 -4.48
C GLY A 317 -15.00 -11.95 -5.73
N ILE A 318 -14.31 -11.21 -6.59
CA ILE A 318 -14.85 -10.75 -7.89
C ILE A 318 -15.18 -11.95 -8.77
N GLY A 319 -14.30 -12.96 -8.82
CA GLY A 319 -14.54 -14.20 -9.55
C GLY A 319 -15.81 -14.91 -9.08
N VAL A 320 -15.98 -15.06 -7.76
CA VAL A 320 -17.20 -15.62 -7.17
C VAL A 320 -18.43 -14.78 -7.52
N ALA A 321 -18.37 -13.46 -7.39
CA ALA A 321 -19.48 -12.56 -7.72
C ALA A 321 -19.88 -12.65 -9.21
N LEU A 322 -18.91 -12.71 -10.12
CA LEU A 322 -19.16 -12.86 -11.55
C LEU A 322 -19.78 -14.21 -11.90
N THR A 323 -19.31 -15.29 -11.27
CA THR A 323 -19.92 -16.62 -11.47
C THR A 323 -21.35 -16.68 -10.93
N ALA A 324 -21.60 -16.05 -9.79
CA ALA A 324 -22.93 -15.91 -9.22
C ALA A 324 -23.87 -15.08 -10.11
N TRP A 325 -23.37 -13.97 -10.66
CA TRP A 325 -24.10 -13.14 -11.61
C TRP A 325 -24.52 -13.93 -12.86
N ARG A 326 -23.60 -14.70 -13.45
CA ARG A 326 -23.89 -15.57 -14.61
C ARG A 326 -24.89 -16.69 -14.29
N ALA A 327 -24.92 -17.17 -13.04
CA ALA A 327 -25.81 -18.26 -12.61
C ALA A 327 -27.27 -17.81 -12.38
N GLY A 328 -27.56 -16.51 -12.35
CA GLY A 328 -28.91 -15.98 -12.15
C GLY A 328 -29.39 -16.06 -10.68
N GLY A 329 -30.70 -16.25 -10.46
CA GLY A 329 -31.36 -16.12 -9.15
C GLY A 329 -30.86 -17.03 -8.01
N SER A 330 -30.07 -18.07 -8.30
CA SER A 330 -29.41 -18.92 -7.29
C SER A 330 -28.06 -18.37 -6.80
N GLY A 331 -27.56 -17.30 -7.42
CA GLY A 331 -26.25 -16.69 -7.14
C GLY A 331 -26.18 -15.83 -5.86
N VAL A 332 -27.28 -15.69 -5.12
CA VAL A 332 -27.35 -14.83 -3.91
C VAL A 332 -26.23 -15.16 -2.92
N VAL A 333 -25.92 -16.44 -2.73
CA VAL A 333 -24.87 -16.90 -1.81
C VAL A 333 -23.48 -16.39 -2.23
N GLY A 334 -23.16 -16.39 -3.53
CA GLY A 334 -21.87 -15.88 -4.01
C GLY A 334 -21.74 -14.36 -3.90
N ILE A 335 -22.85 -13.63 -4.08
CA ILE A 335 -22.89 -12.19 -3.86
C ILE A 335 -22.71 -11.87 -2.37
N VAL A 336 -23.43 -12.58 -1.48
CA VAL A 336 -23.28 -12.43 -0.02
C VAL A 336 -21.85 -12.76 0.44
N PHE A 337 -21.21 -13.76 -0.17
CA PHE A 337 -19.81 -14.06 0.10
C PHE A 337 -18.87 -12.92 -0.30
N ALA A 338 -19.07 -12.36 -1.50
CA ALA A 338 -18.27 -11.24 -2.00
C ALA A 338 -18.45 -9.97 -1.15
N THR A 339 -19.69 -9.63 -0.77
CA THR A 339 -19.97 -8.49 0.11
C THR A 339 -19.36 -8.68 1.50
N LEU A 340 -19.50 -9.88 2.09
CA LEU A 340 -18.92 -10.20 3.40
C LEU A 340 -17.38 -10.12 3.36
N THR A 341 -16.77 -10.61 2.29
CA THR A 341 -15.31 -10.52 2.08
C THR A 341 -14.86 -9.06 1.97
N GLY A 342 -15.57 -8.23 1.21
CA GLY A 342 -15.28 -6.79 1.10
C GLY A 342 -15.43 -6.07 2.45
N ALA A 343 -16.47 -6.41 3.21
CA ALA A 343 -16.68 -5.89 4.56
C ALA A 343 -15.57 -6.29 5.54
N LEU A 344 -15.07 -7.53 5.46
CA LEU A 344 -13.93 -8.00 6.27
C LEU A 344 -12.63 -7.26 5.91
N LEU A 345 -12.36 -7.02 4.63
CA LEU A 345 -11.20 -6.21 4.21
C LEU A 345 -11.29 -4.76 4.74
N LEU A 346 -12.48 -4.16 4.70
CA LEU A 346 -12.73 -2.84 5.28
C LEU A 346 -12.58 -2.83 6.81
N ALA A 347 -13.05 -3.87 7.50
CA ALA A 347 -12.88 -4.02 8.94
C ALA A 347 -11.39 -4.10 9.31
N ARG A 348 -10.60 -4.84 8.53
CA ARG A 348 -9.15 -5.00 8.67
C ARG A 348 -8.35 -3.74 8.41
N ALA A 349 -8.86 -2.83 7.59
CA ALA A 349 -8.22 -1.53 7.41
C ALA A 349 -8.12 -0.78 8.74
N ARG A 350 -9.09 -0.95 9.66
CA ARG A 350 -9.10 -0.27 10.96
C ARG A 350 -8.09 -0.81 11.97
N SER A 351 -7.58 -2.02 11.79
CA SER A 351 -6.60 -2.62 12.70
C SER A 351 -5.16 -2.17 12.41
N HIS A 352 -4.94 -1.48 11.29
CA HIS A 352 -3.62 -1.03 10.85
C HIS A 352 -3.46 0.48 11.10
N ASN A 353 -2.33 0.87 11.68
CA ASN A 353 -1.98 2.29 11.86
C ASN A 353 -1.25 2.89 10.64
N ASP A 354 -0.77 2.04 9.72
CA ASP A 354 -0.06 2.49 8.52
C ASP A 354 -1.05 2.91 7.42
N MET A 355 -1.00 4.20 7.06
CA MET A 355 -1.88 4.82 6.07
C MET A 355 -1.85 4.09 4.72
N ALA A 356 -0.70 3.57 4.30
CA ALA A 356 -0.59 2.86 3.02
C ALA A 356 -1.42 1.57 3.03
N ARG A 357 -1.37 0.81 4.13
CA ARG A 357 -2.14 -0.44 4.29
C ARG A 357 -3.62 -0.17 4.45
N VAL A 358 -3.98 0.88 5.20
CA VAL A 358 -5.36 1.34 5.33
C VAL A 358 -5.91 1.68 3.94
N LEU A 359 -5.18 2.46 3.14
CA LEU A 359 -5.62 2.86 1.80
C LEU A 359 -5.76 1.64 0.87
N MET A 360 -4.82 0.70 0.90
CA MET A 360 -4.89 -0.51 0.07
C MET A 360 -6.05 -1.42 0.46
N LEU A 361 -6.25 -1.68 1.76
CA LEU A 361 -7.35 -2.52 2.26
C LEU A 361 -8.71 -1.87 2.01
N THR A 362 -8.81 -0.55 2.20
CA THR A 362 -10.03 0.20 1.89
C THR A 362 -10.33 0.18 0.40
N ALA A 363 -9.34 0.42 -0.47
CA ALA A 363 -9.53 0.33 -1.91
C ALA A 363 -9.93 -1.08 -2.37
N ALA A 364 -9.26 -2.12 -1.88
CA ALA A 364 -9.60 -3.51 -2.22
C ALA A 364 -11.02 -3.89 -1.76
N GLY A 365 -11.39 -3.51 -0.54
CA GLY A 365 -12.72 -3.72 0.02
C GLY A 365 -13.80 -2.96 -0.76
N THR A 366 -13.59 -1.68 -1.06
CA THR A 366 -14.58 -0.87 -1.80
C THR A 366 -14.80 -1.38 -3.21
N VAL A 367 -13.75 -1.79 -3.93
CA VAL A 367 -13.89 -2.36 -5.27
C VAL A 367 -14.63 -3.69 -5.23
N LEU A 368 -14.39 -4.53 -4.23
CA LEU A 368 -15.11 -5.80 -4.10
C LEU A 368 -16.60 -5.58 -3.77
N VAL A 369 -16.91 -4.67 -2.85
CA VAL A 369 -18.31 -4.35 -2.52
C VAL A 369 -18.99 -3.70 -3.73
N SER A 370 -18.32 -2.79 -4.46
CA SER A 370 -18.90 -2.18 -5.66
C SER A 370 -19.14 -3.19 -6.78
N ALA A 371 -18.23 -4.16 -6.98
CA ALA A 371 -18.42 -5.24 -7.93
C ALA A 371 -19.61 -6.14 -7.56
N SER A 372 -19.74 -6.50 -6.28
CA SER A 372 -20.88 -7.28 -5.79
C SER A 372 -22.20 -6.52 -5.92
N PHE A 373 -22.18 -5.21 -5.69
CA PHE A 373 -23.33 -4.35 -5.86
C PHE A 373 -23.74 -4.23 -7.33
N ALA A 374 -22.78 -4.04 -8.25
CA ALA A 374 -23.03 -4.02 -9.69
C ALA A 374 -23.64 -5.35 -10.18
N ALA A 375 -23.19 -6.48 -9.62
CA ALA A 375 -23.78 -7.79 -9.91
C ALA A 375 -25.26 -7.88 -9.46
N VAL A 376 -25.60 -7.35 -8.27
CA VAL A 376 -27.01 -7.29 -7.80
C VAL A 376 -27.84 -6.34 -8.66
N ALA A 377 -27.31 -5.15 -8.92
CA ALA A 377 -27.99 -4.10 -9.68
C ALA A 377 -28.40 -4.55 -11.09
N THR A 378 -27.52 -5.29 -11.75
CA THR A 378 -27.78 -5.83 -13.09
C THR A 378 -28.69 -7.05 -13.08
N ALA A 379 -28.75 -7.80 -11.97
CA ALA A 379 -29.67 -8.93 -11.80
C ALA A 379 -31.11 -8.48 -11.45
N CYS A 380 -31.28 -7.33 -10.78
CA CYS A 380 -32.57 -6.78 -10.37
C CYS A 380 -32.87 -5.49 -11.15
N SER A 381 -33.18 -5.63 -12.43
CA SER A 381 -33.40 -4.48 -13.34
C SER A 381 -34.64 -3.62 -13.01
N ASP A 382 -35.49 -4.04 -12.07
CA ASP A 382 -36.75 -3.38 -11.72
C ASP A 382 -36.63 -2.27 -10.66
N HIS A 383 -35.48 -2.09 -9.98
CA HIS A 383 -35.34 -1.14 -8.86
C HIS A 383 -34.19 -0.12 -9.07
N VAL A 384 -34.19 0.55 -10.21
CA VAL A 384 -33.15 1.51 -10.67
C VAL A 384 -32.87 2.64 -9.65
N LEU A 385 -33.88 3.12 -8.91
CA LEU A 385 -33.72 4.21 -7.95
C LEU A 385 -32.84 3.83 -6.73
N TRP A 386 -33.00 2.62 -6.21
CA TRP A 386 -32.18 2.09 -5.10
C TRP A 386 -30.75 1.78 -5.56
N VAL A 387 -30.60 1.34 -6.82
CA VAL A 387 -29.30 1.10 -7.43
C VAL A 387 -28.49 2.40 -7.57
N VAL A 388 -29.12 3.47 -8.03
CA VAL A 388 -28.46 4.78 -8.18
C VAL A 388 -28.14 5.39 -6.81
N ALA A 389 -29.06 5.31 -5.84
CA ALA A 389 -28.83 5.84 -4.49
C ALA A 389 -27.66 5.13 -3.77
N ALA A 390 -27.58 3.79 -3.86
CA ALA A 390 -26.48 3.05 -3.26
C ALA A 390 -25.16 3.17 -4.04
N ALA A 391 -25.19 3.31 -5.37
CA ALA A 391 -23.99 3.61 -6.18
C ALA A 391 -23.37 4.98 -5.86
N VAL A 392 -24.18 5.96 -5.46
CA VAL A 392 -23.70 7.28 -5.03
C VAL A 392 -23.22 7.27 -3.56
N MET A 393 -23.84 6.46 -2.70
CA MET A 393 -23.48 6.38 -1.27
C MET A 393 -22.25 5.51 -0.98
N LEU A 394 -22.01 4.44 -1.76
CA LEU A 394 -20.88 3.52 -1.56
C LEU A 394 -19.49 4.18 -1.69
N PRO A 395 -19.23 5.07 -2.68
CA PRO A 395 -17.96 5.80 -2.78
C PRO A 395 -17.86 6.95 -1.76
N ALA A 396 -19.00 7.51 -1.32
CA ALA A 396 -19.02 8.61 -0.35
C ALA A 396 -18.68 8.15 1.07
N ALA A 397 -19.07 6.92 1.45
CA ALA A 397 -18.80 6.35 2.78
C ALA A 397 -17.29 6.25 3.15
N PRO A 398 -16.39 5.69 2.31
CA PRO A 398 -14.96 5.62 2.64
C PRO A 398 -14.28 6.99 2.60
N PHE A 399 -14.69 7.88 1.69
CA PHE A 399 -14.20 9.26 1.66
C PHE A 399 -14.62 10.03 2.93
N GLY A 400 -15.88 9.90 3.34
CA GLY A 400 -16.39 10.47 4.59
C GLY A 400 -15.69 9.89 5.82
N LEU A 401 -15.49 8.58 5.88
CA LEU A 401 -14.80 7.94 7.01
C LEU A 401 -13.33 8.36 7.11
N GLN A 402 -12.63 8.57 5.98
CA GLN A 402 -11.24 9.04 5.97
C GLN A 402 -11.10 10.49 6.40
N LEU A 403 -12.04 11.36 6.02
CA LEU A 403 -12.04 12.76 6.48
C LEU A 403 -12.48 12.90 7.95
N LEU A 404 -13.37 12.04 8.45
CA LEU A 404 -13.84 12.07 9.84
C LEU A 404 -13.00 11.22 10.82
N ALA A 405 -12.12 10.34 10.33
CA ALA A 405 -11.26 9.48 11.16
C ALA A 405 -10.40 10.23 12.20
N PRO A 406 -9.86 11.44 11.94
CA PRO A 406 -9.11 12.19 12.96
C PRO A 406 -10.01 12.75 14.08
N VAL A 407 -11.32 12.90 13.82
CA VAL A 407 -12.26 13.67 14.64
C VAL A 407 -13.18 12.76 15.46
N VAL A 408 -13.51 11.57 14.94
CA VAL A 408 -14.41 10.61 15.61
C VAL A 408 -13.61 9.55 16.35
N ARG A 409 -13.26 9.82 17.61
CA ARG A 409 -12.77 8.76 18.51
C ARG A 409 -13.95 7.85 18.85
N LEU A 410 -14.02 6.68 18.19
CA LEU A 410 -14.99 5.64 18.54
C LEU A 410 -14.90 5.32 20.03
N SER A 411 -16.05 5.31 20.70
CA SER A 411 -16.16 4.88 22.09
C SER A 411 -15.59 3.46 22.27
N PRO A 412 -15.04 3.12 23.44
CA PRO A 412 -14.48 1.79 23.70
C PRO A 412 -15.50 0.66 23.44
N VAL A 413 -16.79 0.93 23.64
CA VAL A 413 -17.88 0.00 23.32
C VAL A 413 -18.04 -0.18 21.80
N GLY A 414 -17.98 0.90 21.03
CA GLY A 414 -18.00 0.85 19.56
C GLY A 414 -16.85 0.03 18.98
N GLN A 415 -15.64 0.17 19.55
CA GLN A 415 -14.48 -0.64 19.16
C GLN A 415 -14.61 -2.12 19.53
N ARG A 416 -15.36 -2.44 20.60
CA ARG A 416 -15.63 -3.83 20.99
C ARG A 416 -16.66 -4.49 20.08
N ASN A 417 -17.76 -3.80 19.77
CA ASN A 417 -18.78 -4.30 18.86
C ASN A 417 -18.23 -4.50 17.44
N ALA A 418 -17.41 -3.57 16.97
CA ALA A 418 -16.70 -3.68 15.71
C ALA A 418 -15.85 -4.97 15.60
N ARG A 419 -15.14 -5.34 16.68
CA ARG A 419 -14.35 -6.57 16.75
C ARG A 419 -15.22 -7.82 16.81
N LEU A 420 -16.33 -7.79 17.56
CA LEU A 420 -17.28 -8.90 17.60
C LEU A 420 -17.90 -9.18 16.23
N LEU A 421 -18.28 -8.12 15.51
CA LEU A 421 -18.87 -8.23 14.18
C LEU A 421 -17.85 -8.80 13.17
N GLU A 422 -16.58 -8.45 13.33
CA GLU A 422 -15.49 -9.03 12.56
C GLU A 422 -15.34 -10.54 12.84
N TYR A 423 -15.29 -10.97 14.11
CA TYR A 423 -15.23 -12.40 14.46
C TYR A 423 -16.45 -13.19 13.96
N LEU A 424 -17.64 -12.58 14.02
CA LEU A 424 -18.85 -13.17 13.47
C LEU A 424 -18.74 -13.33 11.95
N GLY A 425 -18.19 -12.34 11.25
CA GLY A 425 -17.93 -12.42 9.81
C GLY A 425 -17.00 -13.59 9.44
N TRP A 426 -15.93 -13.78 10.21
CA TRP A 426 -15.05 -14.95 10.06
C TRP A 426 -15.76 -16.28 10.29
N ALA A 427 -16.61 -16.37 11.30
CA ALA A 427 -17.39 -17.56 11.61
C ALA A 427 -18.41 -17.90 10.50
N ILE A 428 -18.99 -16.89 9.85
CA ILE A 428 -19.96 -17.07 8.75
C ILE A 428 -19.26 -17.39 7.41
N LEU A 429 -18.05 -16.86 7.19
CA LEU A 429 -17.34 -16.97 5.92
C LEU A 429 -17.01 -18.43 5.56
N VAL A 430 -16.55 -19.24 6.52
CA VAL A 430 -16.13 -20.63 6.29
C VAL A 430 -17.31 -21.52 5.84
N PRO A 431 -18.47 -21.54 6.52
CA PRO A 431 -19.67 -22.23 6.04
C PRO A 431 -20.09 -21.79 4.64
N LEU A 432 -20.03 -20.49 4.35
CA LEU A 432 -20.41 -19.95 3.04
C LEU A 432 -19.46 -20.41 1.94
N ALA A 433 -18.16 -20.48 2.22
CA ALA A 433 -17.17 -21.05 1.31
C ALA A 433 -17.44 -22.55 1.04
N CYS A 434 -17.76 -23.34 2.07
CA CYS A 434 -18.15 -24.74 1.92
C CYS A 434 -19.42 -24.89 1.06
N TRP A 435 -20.36 -23.96 1.17
CA TRP A 435 -21.56 -23.92 0.33
C TRP A 435 -21.25 -23.65 -1.13
N ILE A 436 -20.40 -22.66 -1.41
CA ILE A 436 -19.98 -22.34 -2.78
C ILE A 436 -19.18 -23.49 -3.40
N CYS A 437 -18.43 -24.24 -2.59
CA CYS A 437 -17.72 -25.45 -3.01
C CYS A 437 -18.64 -26.65 -3.25
N GLY A 438 -19.96 -26.54 -2.99
CA GLY A 438 -20.92 -27.63 -3.22
C GLY A 438 -20.85 -28.78 -2.20
N TRP A 439 -20.11 -28.64 -1.10
CA TRP A 439 -19.94 -29.70 -0.10
C TRP A 439 -21.26 -30.12 0.55
N TYR A 440 -22.16 -29.17 0.81
CA TYR A 440 -23.50 -29.49 1.34
C TYR A 440 -24.36 -30.24 0.33
N GLY A 441 -24.17 -30.01 -0.97
CA GLY A 441 -24.83 -30.78 -2.03
C GLY A 441 -24.32 -32.22 -2.07
N ALA A 442 -22.99 -32.40 -2.03
CA ALA A 442 -22.37 -33.72 -1.99
C ALA A 442 -22.78 -34.53 -0.74
N ALA A 443 -22.79 -33.89 0.44
CA ALA A 443 -23.21 -34.52 1.69
C ALA A 443 -24.71 -34.91 1.68
N ARG A 444 -25.55 -34.14 0.97
CA ARG A 444 -26.98 -34.47 0.80
C ARG A 444 -27.18 -35.63 -0.17
N ALA A 445 -26.38 -35.71 -1.24
CA ALA A 445 -26.40 -36.81 -2.20
C ALA A 445 -25.96 -38.14 -1.58
N TRP A 446 -25.02 -38.13 -0.62
CA TRP A 446 -24.62 -39.32 0.13
C TRP A 446 -25.67 -39.84 1.12
N ARG A 447 -26.71 -39.06 1.43
CA ARG A 447 -27.78 -39.44 2.37
C ARG A 447 -29.06 -39.95 1.69
N LEU A 448 -29.07 -40.07 0.37
CA LEU A 448 -30.18 -40.66 -0.39
C LEU A 448 -29.78 -42.09 -0.80
N PRO A 449 -30.36 -43.14 -0.17
CA PRO A 449 -30.28 -44.51 -0.69
C PRO A 449 -31.10 -44.70 -1.97
#